data_AF-A0A9E1M005-F1
#
_entry.id   AF-A0A9E1M005-F1
#
_cell.length_a   1.000
_cell.length_b   1.000
_cell.length_c   1.000
_cell.angle_alpha   90.00
_cell.angle_beta   90.00
_cell.angle_gamma   90.00
#
_symmetry.space_group_name_H-M   'P 1'
#
loop_
_entity.id
_entity.type
_entity.pdbx_description
1 polymer ?
#
loop_
_entity_poly.entity_id
_entity_poly.type
_entity_poly.pdbx_seq_one_letter_code
_entity_poly.pdbx_strand_id
1 'polypeptide(L)'
;MAFKRIEDADLTNKGVVGQENTPNLSALEMQKKVEEIPRKVIIPIFNALIDALNAGSGADGITVTVPDGVPDGTANNLNAVLAALGAELLKRVISDDVKKIRLNSFGELEVSTDGSKFTVASSRGHVIEDGLDNTYTQRRKLRFKFTKIEDDPDSDATVVYGLPGPEGPPGPGGVVTDLAPG
;
A
#
# COMPACT_ATOMS: atom_id res chain seq x y z
N MET A 1 -27.70 -7.22 6.38
CA MET A 1 -29.03 -6.98 6.98
C MET A 1 -30.09 -7.14 5.89
N ALA A 2 -31.14 -7.94 6.10
CA ALA A 2 -32.26 -8.01 5.17
C ALA A 2 -33.38 -7.10 5.68
N PHE A 3 -33.77 -6.10 4.89
CA PHE A 3 -34.89 -5.22 5.24
C PHE A 3 -36.19 -6.02 5.16
N LYS A 4 -37.01 -5.96 6.21
CA LYS A 4 -38.32 -6.64 6.24
C LYS A 4 -39.24 -5.99 5.20
N ARG A 5 -39.78 -6.80 4.28
CA ARG A 5 -40.87 -6.39 3.40
C ARG A 5 -42.19 -6.50 4.17
N ILE A 6 -43.14 -5.63 3.83
CA ILE A 6 -44.52 -5.79 4.26
C ILE A 6 -45.13 -6.88 3.41
N GLU A 7 -45.54 -7.97 4.05
CA GLU A 7 -46.20 -9.10 3.40
C GLU A 7 -47.72 -9.07 3.67
N ASP A 8 -48.51 -9.79 2.88
CA ASP A 8 -49.98 -9.84 3.06
C ASP A 8 -50.39 -10.35 4.46
N ALA A 9 -49.58 -11.23 5.03
CA ALA A 9 -49.74 -11.71 6.40
C ALA A 9 -49.66 -10.57 7.44
N ASP A 10 -48.84 -9.54 7.18
CA ASP A 10 -48.74 -8.37 8.06
C ASP A 10 -49.99 -7.48 7.99
N LEU A 11 -50.78 -7.57 6.91
CA LEU A 11 -52.00 -6.78 6.68
C LEU A 11 -53.28 -7.51 7.09
N THR A 12 -53.21 -8.82 7.29
CA THR A 12 -54.37 -9.66 7.60
C THR A 12 -55.09 -9.18 8.87
N ASN A 13 -56.42 -9.05 8.78
CA ASN A 13 -57.31 -8.55 9.85
C ASN A 13 -57.07 -7.11 10.34
N LYS A 14 -56.27 -6.33 9.60
CA LYS A 14 -56.00 -4.92 9.89
C LYS A 14 -56.65 -4.01 8.86
N GLY A 15 -57.10 -2.84 9.29
CA GLY A 15 -57.77 -1.90 8.39
C GLY A 15 -59.24 -2.24 8.13
N VAL A 16 -59.84 -1.60 7.12
CA VAL A 16 -61.27 -1.74 6.82
C VAL A 16 -61.59 -2.83 5.80
N VAL A 17 -60.57 -3.44 5.18
CA VAL A 17 -60.75 -4.49 4.18
C VAL A 17 -61.33 -5.73 4.87
N GLY A 18 -62.45 -6.24 4.34
CA GLY A 18 -63.15 -7.41 4.89
C GLY A 18 -64.12 -7.11 6.02
N GLN A 19 -64.36 -5.84 6.36
CA GLN A 19 -65.43 -5.46 7.29
C GLN A 19 -66.81 -5.50 6.62
N GLU A 20 -67.84 -5.68 7.45
CA GLU A 20 -69.23 -5.54 7.03
C GLU A 20 -69.49 -4.13 6.49
N ASN A 21 -70.45 -3.98 5.57
CA ASN A 21 -70.83 -2.67 5.01
C ASN A 21 -71.31 -1.67 6.07
N THR A 22 -71.86 -2.16 7.19
CA THR A 22 -72.24 -1.37 8.37
C THR A 22 -71.60 -1.98 9.62
N PRO A 23 -70.32 -1.67 9.89
CA PRO A 23 -69.65 -2.17 11.07
C PRO A 23 -70.34 -1.62 12.32
N ASN A 24 -70.66 -2.49 13.30
CA ASN A 24 -71.19 -2.08 14.60
C ASN A 24 -70.09 -1.48 15.49
N LEU A 25 -69.45 -0.41 15.01
CA LEU A 25 -68.36 0.31 15.64
C LEU A 25 -68.77 1.76 15.89
N SER A 26 -68.32 2.33 17.00
CA SER A 26 -68.41 3.77 17.22
C SER A 26 -67.59 4.55 16.19
N ALA A 27 -67.88 5.85 16.03
CA ALA A 27 -67.11 6.73 15.16
C ALA A 27 -65.60 6.71 15.48
N LEU A 28 -65.23 6.64 16.77
CA LEU A 28 -63.84 6.58 17.20
C LEU A 28 -63.19 5.24 16.86
N GLU A 29 -63.91 4.12 17.02
CA GLU A 29 -63.40 2.79 16.66
C GLU A 29 -63.22 2.65 15.15
N MET A 30 -64.14 3.23 14.36
CA MET A 30 -64.02 3.26 12.91
C MET A 30 -62.80 4.08 12.46
N GLN A 31 -62.56 5.27 13.05
CA GLN A 31 -61.36 6.07 12.79
C GLN A 31 -60.08 5.28 13.13
N LYS A 32 -60.04 4.63 14.29
CA LYS A 32 -58.89 3.77 14.69
C LYS A 32 -58.69 2.60 13.73
N LYS A 33 -59.78 2.03 13.19
CA LYS A 33 -59.71 0.91 12.24
C LYS A 33 -59.15 1.35 10.90
N VAL A 34 -59.57 2.51 10.39
CA VAL A 34 -59.01 3.11 9.16
C VAL A 34 -57.51 3.36 9.27
N GLU A 35 -57.04 3.87 10.43
CA GLU A 35 -55.61 4.15 10.66
C GLU A 35 -54.79 2.93 11.13
N GLU A 36 -55.40 1.76 11.26
CA GLU A 36 -54.76 0.61 11.89
C GLU A 36 -53.52 0.12 11.14
N ILE A 37 -53.58 0.05 9.81
CA ILE A 37 -52.44 -0.38 8.98
C ILE A 37 -51.27 0.62 9.10
N PRO A 38 -51.46 1.94 8.87
CA PRO A 38 -50.40 2.92 9.10
C PRO A 38 -49.74 2.83 10.48
N ARG A 39 -50.55 2.76 11.54
CA ARG A 39 -50.03 2.81 12.93
C ARG A 39 -49.39 1.51 13.40
N LYS A 40 -49.94 0.36 13.02
CA LYS A 40 -49.48 -0.95 13.54
C LYS A 40 -48.53 -1.69 12.61
N VAL A 41 -48.43 -1.31 11.33
CA VAL A 41 -47.60 -2.01 10.34
C VAL A 41 -46.57 -1.07 9.73
N ILE A 42 -47.02 0.00 9.08
CA ILE A 42 -46.15 0.84 8.25
C ILE A 42 -45.15 1.61 9.12
N ILE A 43 -45.64 2.38 10.12
CA ILE A 43 -44.78 3.21 10.98
C ILE A 43 -43.70 2.38 11.70
N PRO A 44 -44.03 1.24 12.36
CA PRO A 44 -43.01 0.43 13.01
C PRO A 44 -41.94 -0.11 12.05
N ILE A 45 -42.34 -0.59 10.87
CA ILE A 45 -41.40 -1.12 9.88
C ILE A 45 -40.53 0.00 9.29
N PHE A 46 -41.10 1.18 9.04
CA PHE A 46 -40.35 2.35 8.60
C PHE A 46 -39.35 2.85 9.64
N ASN A 47 -39.74 2.91 10.92
CA ASN A 47 -38.82 3.30 11.98
C ASN A 47 -37.68 2.29 12.13
N ALA A 48 -37.98 0.98 12.05
CA ALA A 48 -36.94 -0.06 12.04
C ALA A 48 -35.98 0.06 10.84
N LEU A 49 -36.49 0.45 9.67
CA LEU A 49 -35.66 0.76 8.51
C LEU A 49 -34.76 1.97 8.78
N ILE A 50 -35.31 3.07 9.31
CA ILE A 50 -34.55 4.28 9.67
C ILE A 50 -33.44 3.94 10.67
N ASP A 51 -33.75 3.16 11.71
CA ASP A 51 -32.77 2.75 12.72
C ASP A 51 -31.65 1.90 12.10
N ALA A 52 -31.99 0.96 11.22
CA ALA A 52 -31.00 0.13 10.53
C ALA A 52 -30.07 0.96 9.62
N LEU A 53 -30.60 1.99 8.96
CA LEU A 53 -29.84 2.92 8.12
C LEU A 53 -28.96 3.85 8.97
N ASN A 54 -29.49 4.41 10.06
CA ASN A 54 -28.75 5.27 10.98
C ASN A 54 -27.63 4.53 11.72
N ALA A 55 -27.79 3.23 11.96
CA ALA A 55 -26.77 2.39 12.57
C ALA A 55 -25.54 2.12 11.67
N GLY A 56 -25.50 2.65 10.44
CA GLY A 56 -24.37 2.49 9.51
C GLY A 56 -24.22 1.09 8.90
N SER A 57 -25.10 0.14 9.28
CA SER A 57 -25.08 -1.25 8.79
C SER A 57 -25.59 -1.44 7.36
N GLY A 58 -26.08 -0.37 6.72
CA GLY A 58 -26.60 -0.41 5.35
C GLY A 58 -25.59 -0.93 4.32
N ALA A 59 -24.31 -0.59 4.50
CA ALA A 59 -23.23 -1.05 3.61
C ALA A 59 -23.01 -2.57 3.66
N ASP A 60 -23.32 -3.23 4.77
CA ASP A 60 -23.20 -4.69 4.90
C ASP A 60 -24.23 -5.44 4.04
N GLY A 61 -25.34 -4.76 3.67
CA GLY A 61 -26.37 -5.31 2.79
C GLY A 61 -26.09 -5.09 1.29
N ILE A 62 -25.13 -4.23 0.93
CA ILE A 62 -24.77 -3.98 -0.46
C ILE A 62 -23.74 -5.04 -0.88
N THR A 63 -24.20 -6.01 -1.68
CA THR A 63 -23.34 -7.04 -2.25
C THR A 63 -22.45 -6.45 -3.34
N VAL A 64 -21.14 -6.71 -3.25
CA VAL A 64 -20.14 -6.24 -4.21
C VAL A 64 -19.24 -7.41 -4.59
N THR A 65 -18.81 -7.47 -5.85
CA THR A 65 -17.78 -8.42 -6.29
C THR A 65 -16.46 -8.07 -5.62
N VAL A 66 -15.81 -9.06 -4.99
CA VAL A 66 -14.49 -8.88 -4.39
C VAL A 66 -13.47 -8.69 -5.51
N PRO A 67 -12.74 -7.56 -5.57
CA PRO A 67 -11.76 -7.31 -6.61
C PRO A 67 -10.47 -8.11 -6.37
N ASP A 68 -9.74 -8.37 -7.45
CA ASP A 68 -8.43 -9.01 -7.40
C ASP A 68 -7.43 -8.18 -6.57
N GLY A 69 -6.59 -8.88 -5.79
CA GLY A 69 -5.58 -8.26 -4.94
C GLY A 69 -6.06 -7.84 -3.56
N VAL A 70 -7.30 -8.14 -3.19
CA VAL A 70 -7.80 -8.10 -1.81
C VAL A 70 -7.64 -9.51 -1.19
N PRO A 71 -7.40 -9.65 0.13
CA PRO A 71 -7.20 -10.95 0.76
C PRO A 71 -8.32 -11.97 0.52
N ASP A 72 -7.92 -13.23 0.32
CA ASP A 72 -8.84 -14.36 0.20
C ASP A 72 -9.76 -14.47 1.43
N GLY A 73 -11.03 -14.77 1.21
CA GLY A 73 -12.03 -14.86 2.27
C GLY A 73 -12.65 -13.53 2.70
N THR A 74 -12.30 -12.42 2.05
CA THR A 74 -13.02 -11.13 2.24
C THR A 74 -14.49 -11.30 1.89
N ALA A 75 -15.38 -10.89 2.80
CA ALA A 75 -16.82 -10.96 2.57
C ALA A 75 -17.23 -10.08 1.38
N ASN A 76 -18.21 -10.55 0.60
CA ASN A 76 -18.72 -9.88 -0.61
C ASN A 76 -19.68 -8.72 -0.32
N ASN A 77 -19.35 -7.86 0.64
CA ASN A 77 -20.11 -6.65 0.95
C ASN A 77 -19.22 -5.41 0.92
N LEU A 78 -19.84 -4.24 0.71
CA LEU A 78 -19.13 -2.98 0.50
C LEU A 78 -18.18 -2.62 1.66
N ASN A 79 -18.62 -2.84 2.90
CA ASN A 79 -17.86 -2.49 4.10
C ASN A 79 -16.58 -3.34 4.23
N ALA A 80 -16.71 -4.66 4.07
CA ALA A 80 -15.58 -5.59 4.13
C ALA A 80 -14.58 -5.34 2.99
N VAL A 81 -15.07 -5.14 1.76
CA VAL A 81 -14.20 -4.86 0.60
C VAL A 81 -13.47 -3.53 0.77
N LEU A 82 -14.15 -2.47 1.24
CA LEU A 82 -13.51 -1.16 1.43
C LEU A 82 -12.46 -1.21 2.54
N ALA A 83 -12.74 -1.86 3.67
CA ALA A 83 -11.79 -2.03 4.75
C ALA A 83 -10.54 -2.82 4.28
N ALA A 84 -10.76 -3.90 3.53
CA ALA A 84 -9.68 -4.74 3.03
C ALA A 84 -8.84 -4.03 1.94
N LEU A 85 -9.49 -3.28 1.04
CA LEU A 85 -8.81 -2.44 0.06
C LEU A 85 -7.98 -1.36 0.74
N GLY A 86 -8.53 -0.67 1.75
CA GLY A 86 -7.79 0.33 2.53
C GLY A 86 -6.54 -0.25 3.19
N ALA A 87 -6.66 -1.43 3.80
CA ALA A 87 -5.52 -2.14 4.38
C ALA A 87 -4.46 -2.53 3.33
N GLU A 88 -4.89 -2.89 2.13
CA GLU A 88 -3.96 -3.27 1.06
C GLU A 88 -3.28 -2.07 0.42
N LEU A 89 -3.98 -0.95 0.26
CA LEU A 89 -3.41 0.30 -0.24
C LEU A 89 -2.30 0.82 0.69
N LEU A 90 -2.43 0.64 2.01
CA LEU A 90 -1.39 1.00 2.98
C LEU A 90 -0.08 0.20 2.83
N LYS A 91 -0.12 -0.98 2.22
CA LYS A 91 1.07 -1.80 1.95
C LYS A 91 1.77 -1.43 0.65
N ARG A 92 1.14 -0.59 -0.18
CA ARG A 92 1.64 -0.25 -1.52
C ARG A 92 2.66 0.88 -1.47
N VAL A 93 3.46 0.94 -2.54
CA VAL A 93 4.39 2.05 -2.76
C VAL A 93 3.59 3.31 -3.07
N ILE A 94 3.86 4.39 -2.34
CA ILE A 94 3.29 5.72 -2.59
C ILE A 94 4.26 6.48 -3.50
N SER A 95 4.03 6.42 -4.81
CA SER A 95 4.84 7.10 -5.82
C SER A 95 4.04 7.21 -7.12
N ASP A 96 4.22 8.32 -7.84
CA ASP A 96 3.53 8.58 -9.11
C ASP A 96 4.07 7.71 -10.26
N ASP A 97 5.37 7.44 -10.23
CA ASP A 97 6.12 6.76 -11.29
C ASP A 97 6.52 5.32 -10.93
N VAL A 98 6.68 5.00 -9.64
CA VAL A 98 7.03 3.65 -9.15
C VAL A 98 5.81 2.94 -8.58
N LYS A 99 5.35 1.90 -9.28
CA LYS A 99 4.15 1.13 -8.90
C LYS A 99 4.43 -0.05 -7.98
N LYS A 100 5.63 -0.66 -8.08
CA LYS A 100 6.04 -1.80 -7.23
C LYS A 100 7.53 -1.72 -6.91
N ILE A 101 7.86 -2.25 -5.74
CA ILE A 101 9.24 -2.46 -5.28
C ILE A 101 9.37 -3.90 -4.78
N ARG A 102 10.52 -4.52 -5.02
CA ARG A 102 10.84 -5.85 -4.50
C ARG A 102 12.34 -6.04 -4.34
N LEU A 103 12.71 -7.13 -3.66
CA LEU A 103 14.06 -7.68 -3.70
C LEU A 103 14.08 -8.88 -4.65
N ASN A 104 15.11 -8.96 -5.50
CA ASN A 104 15.31 -10.14 -6.35
C ASN A 104 16.05 -11.27 -5.58
N SER A 105 16.31 -12.40 -6.25
CA SER A 105 17.00 -13.55 -5.63
C SER A 105 18.43 -13.26 -5.18
N PHE A 106 19.02 -12.17 -5.65
CA PHE A 106 20.35 -11.70 -5.27
C PHE A 106 20.31 -10.62 -4.18
N GLY A 107 19.12 -10.27 -3.68
CA GLY A 107 18.92 -9.22 -2.68
C GLY A 107 19.02 -7.80 -3.25
N GLU A 108 18.99 -7.64 -4.58
CA GLU A 108 19.02 -6.31 -5.20
C GLU A 108 17.63 -5.71 -5.23
N LEU A 109 17.56 -4.39 -5.04
CA LEU A 109 16.33 -3.62 -5.11
C LEU A 109 15.90 -3.46 -6.57
N GLU A 110 14.71 -3.93 -6.90
CA GLU A 110 14.07 -3.73 -8.19
C GLU A 110 12.81 -2.89 -8.06
N VAL A 111 12.60 -2.01 -9.04
CA VAL A 111 11.41 -1.16 -9.16
C VAL A 111 10.66 -1.50 -10.44
N SER A 112 9.36 -1.23 -10.46
CA SER A 112 8.49 -1.36 -11.62
C SER A 112 7.66 -0.11 -11.80
N THR A 113 7.71 0.49 -12.99
CA THR A 113 6.91 1.68 -13.34
C THR A 113 5.60 1.31 -14.05
N ASP A 114 5.52 0.11 -14.64
CA ASP A 114 4.31 -0.42 -15.30
C ASP A 114 3.54 -1.42 -14.42
N GLY A 115 4.10 -1.82 -13.28
CA GLY A 115 3.52 -2.78 -12.34
C GLY A 115 3.76 -4.25 -12.69
N SER A 116 4.48 -4.54 -13.79
CA SER A 116 4.69 -5.90 -14.31
C SER A 116 6.15 -6.21 -14.59
N LYS A 117 6.91 -5.29 -15.20
CA LYS A 117 8.34 -5.43 -15.50
C LYS A 117 9.16 -4.79 -14.39
N PHE A 118 10.22 -5.48 -13.99
CA PHE A 118 11.11 -5.03 -12.94
C PHE A 118 12.49 -4.72 -13.50
N THR A 119 13.06 -3.61 -13.05
CA THR A 119 14.42 -3.17 -13.37
C THR A 119 15.17 -2.87 -12.08
N VAL A 120 16.47 -3.16 -12.04
CA VAL A 120 17.32 -2.86 -10.88
C VAL A 120 17.32 -1.34 -10.64
N ALA A 121 16.89 -0.93 -9.45
CA ALA A 121 16.76 0.49 -9.09
C ALA A 121 18.12 1.20 -9.07
N SER A 122 19.18 0.47 -8.77
CA SER A 122 20.56 0.96 -8.63
C SER A 122 21.48 0.50 -9.77
N SER A 123 21.01 0.47 -11.02
CA SER A 123 21.91 0.09 -12.14
C SER A 123 22.88 1.22 -12.56
N ARG A 124 23.00 2.29 -11.77
CA ARG A 124 24.13 3.24 -11.86
C ARG A 124 24.95 3.26 -10.56
N GLY A 125 25.03 2.13 -9.86
CA GLY A 125 25.99 1.95 -8.78
C GLY A 125 27.39 2.36 -9.27
N HIS A 126 28.11 3.11 -8.43
CA HIS A 126 29.43 3.72 -8.63
C HIS A 126 30.17 3.42 -9.96
N VAL A 127 30.47 4.47 -10.72
CA VAL A 127 31.42 4.39 -11.85
C VAL A 127 32.81 4.10 -11.29
N ILE A 128 33.53 3.16 -11.90
CA ILE A 128 34.91 2.85 -11.53
C ILE A 128 35.82 3.63 -12.45
N GLU A 129 36.56 4.59 -11.91
CA GLU A 129 37.55 5.40 -12.63
C GLU A 129 38.94 5.16 -12.01
N ASP A 130 39.98 5.10 -12.84
CA ASP A 130 41.37 5.13 -12.35
C ASP A 130 41.88 6.57 -12.22
N GLY A 131 43.12 6.76 -11.73
CA GLY A 131 43.74 8.08 -11.59
C GLY A 131 44.06 8.79 -12.92
N LEU A 132 43.65 8.23 -14.05
CA LEU A 132 43.75 8.79 -15.40
C LEU A 132 42.35 8.96 -16.04
N ASP A 133 41.29 8.93 -15.24
CA ASP A 133 39.87 9.08 -15.64
C ASP A 133 39.36 7.99 -16.60
N ASN A 134 40.02 6.83 -16.69
CA ASN A 134 39.50 5.73 -17.50
C ASN A 134 38.37 5.02 -16.77
N THR A 135 37.22 4.87 -17.42
CA THR A 135 36.07 4.16 -16.87
C THR A 135 36.17 2.65 -17.07
N TYR A 136 35.91 1.86 -16.04
CA TYR A 136 35.91 0.40 -16.08
C TYR A 136 34.51 -0.19 -15.91
N THR A 137 34.27 -1.36 -16.51
CA THR A 137 33.01 -2.09 -16.35
C THR A 137 32.74 -2.39 -14.88
N GLN A 138 31.59 -1.94 -14.37
CA GLN A 138 31.10 -2.30 -13.05
C GLN A 138 30.99 -3.84 -12.92
N ARG A 139 31.55 -4.40 -11.86
CA ARG A 139 31.50 -5.86 -11.58
C ARG A 139 30.89 -6.10 -10.20
N ARG A 140 30.26 -7.27 -10.03
CA ARG A 140 29.68 -7.72 -8.74
C ARG A 140 30.67 -7.74 -7.57
N LYS A 141 31.98 -7.86 -7.83
CA LYS A 141 33.03 -7.88 -6.80
C LYS A 141 34.18 -6.98 -7.23
N LEU A 142 34.60 -6.07 -6.34
CA LEU A 142 35.88 -5.38 -6.45
C LEU A 142 36.95 -6.22 -5.73
N ARG A 143 38.10 -6.41 -6.38
CA ARG A 143 39.25 -7.08 -5.79
C ARG A 143 40.49 -6.25 -6.05
N PHE A 144 40.94 -5.57 -5.01
CA PHE A 144 42.21 -4.85 -5.00
C PHE A 144 43.35 -5.83 -4.76
N LYS A 145 44.35 -5.84 -5.64
CA LYS A 145 45.57 -6.65 -5.50
C LYS A 145 46.74 -5.71 -5.25
N PHE A 146 47.68 -6.12 -4.38
CA PHE A 146 48.86 -5.32 -4.02
C PHE A 146 48.50 -3.95 -3.42
N THR A 147 47.53 -3.97 -2.50
CA THR A 147 47.06 -2.76 -1.82
C THR A 147 47.01 -2.95 -0.31
N LYS A 148 47.17 -1.86 0.44
CA LYS A 148 46.80 -1.78 1.86
C LYS A 148 45.43 -1.11 1.94
N ILE A 149 44.52 -1.64 2.76
CA ILE A 149 43.17 -1.08 2.94
C ILE A 149 43.05 -0.65 4.40
N GLU A 150 42.56 0.56 4.62
CA GLU A 150 42.30 1.14 5.94
C GLU A 150 40.86 1.68 5.98
N ASP A 151 40.24 1.59 7.16
CA ASP A 151 38.94 2.20 7.45
C ASP A 151 39.17 3.59 8.02
N ASP A 152 38.60 4.62 7.40
CA ASP A 152 38.67 6.01 7.87
C ASP A 152 37.27 6.50 8.28
N PRO A 153 36.89 6.30 9.56
CA PRO A 153 35.56 6.66 10.05
C PRO A 153 35.34 8.18 10.13
N ASP A 154 36.39 8.99 10.12
CA ASP A 154 36.27 10.46 10.20
C ASP A 154 35.84 11.06 8.85
N SER A 155 36.10 10.37 7.74
CA SER A 155 35.69 10.77 6.39
C SER A 155 34.61 9.87 5.75
N ASP A 156 34.09 8.90 6.51
CA ASP A 156 33.15 7.86 6.05
C ASP A 156 33.64 7.15 4.78
N ALA A 157 34.95 6.83 4.75
CA ALA A 157 35.61 6.29 3.55
C ALA A 157 36.43 5.04 3.83
N THR A 158 36.47 4.14 2.86
CA THR A 158 37.48 3.07 2.79
C THR A 158 38.65 3.57 1.94
N VAL A 159 39.82 3.71 2.55
CA VAL A 159 41.03 4.18 1.86
C VAL A 159 41.82 2.99 1.33
N VAL A 160 42.15 3.01 0.03
CA VAL A 160 42.92 1.95 -0.65
C VAL A 160 44.24 2.51 -1.15
N TYR A 161 45.35 2.09 -0.56
CA TYR A 161 46.71 2.46 -0.97
C TYR A 161 47.30 1.42 -1.90
N GLY A 162 48.05 1.85 -2.92
CA GLY A 162 49.02 0.97 -3.59
C GLY A 162 50.19 0.63 -2.65
N LEU A 163 50.75 -0.58 -2.75
CA LEU A 163 51.99 -0.89 -2.04
C LEU A 163 53.15 -0.04 -2.60
N PRO A 164 54.00 0.55 -1.75
CA PRO A 164 55.21 1.26 -2.21
C PRO A 164 56.08 0.36 -3.09
N GLY A 165 56.58 0.92 -4.19
CA GLY A 165 57.58 0.25 -5.04
C GLY A 165 58.92 0.06 -4.30
N PRO A 166 59.81 -0.79 -4.83
CA PRO A 166 61.17 -0.93 -4.29
C PRO A 166 61.91 0.41 -4.34
N GLU A 167 62.76 0.67 -3.35
CA GLU A 167 63.64 1.84 -3.34
C GLU A 167 64.53 1.85 -4.60
N GLY A 168 64.59 3.00 -5.27
CA GLY A 168 65.41 3.17 -6.46
C GLY A 168 66.91 3.13 -6.12
N PRO A 169 67.79 2.85 -7.10
CA PRO A 169 69.23 2.95 -6.88
C PRO A 169 69.63 4.36 -6.45
N PRO A 170 70.61 4.52 -5.55
CA PRO A 170 71.15 5.84 -5.18
C PRO A 170 71.54 6.64 -6.42
N GLY A 171 71.16 7.91 -6.47
CA GLY A 171 71.54 8.80 -7.56
C GLY A 171 73.06 8.94 -7.69
N PRO A 172 73.57 9.36 -8.86
CA PRO A 172 75.00 9.64 -9.02
C PRO A 172 75.44 10.69 -7.99
N GLY A 173 76.49 10.40 -7.22
CA GLY A 173 77.04 11.33 -6.24
C GLY A 173 77.43 12.65 -6.89
N GLY A 174 76.97 13.77 -6.33
CA GLY A 174 77.32 15.10 -6.82
C GLY A 174 78.82 15.36 -6.69
N VAL A 175 79.45 15.88 -7.74
CA VAL A 175 80.84 16.34 -7.70
C VAL A 175 80.86 17.66 -6.93
N VAL A 176 81.44 17.67 -5.73
CA VAL A 176 81.77 18.92 -5.05
C VAL A 176 83.05 19.46 -5.68
N THR A 177 82.93 20.47 -6.54
CA THR A 177 84.10 21.25 -6.96
C THR A 177 84.32 22.34 -5.93
N ASP A 178 85.33 22.19 -5.08
CA ASP A 178 85.80 23.29 -4.24
C ASP A 178 86.30 24.43 -5.15
N LEU A 179 85.52 25.50 -5.23
CA LEU A 179 85.98 26.75 -5.83
C LEU A 179 86.97 27.38 -4.84
N ALA A 180 88.23 27.51 -5.27
CA ALA A 180 89.28 28.16 -4.49
C ALA A 180 88.86 29.59 -4.10
N PRO A 181 89.13 30.04 -2.85
CA PRO A 181 88.75 31.37 -2.40
C PRO A 181 89.56 32.43 -3.14
N GLY A 182 88.84 33.42 -3.70
CA GLY A 182 89.41 34.61 -4.35
C GLY A 182 89.87 35.67 -3.36
#